data_AF-A0A0W0YR63-F1
#
_entry.id   AF-A0A0W0YR63-F1
#
_cell.length_a   1.000
_cell.length_b   1.000
_cell.length_c   1.000
_cell.angle_alpha   90.00
_cell.angle_beta   90.00
_cell.angle_gamma   90.00
#
_symmetry.space_group_name_H-M   'P 1'
#
loop_
_entity.id
_entity.type
_entity.pdbx_description
1 polymer ?
#
loop_
_entity_poly.entity_id
_entity_poly.type
_entity_poly.pdbx_seq_one_letter_code
_entity_poly.pdbx_strand_id
1 'polypeptide(L)'
;MPNQEIEKAQNEIIASFNSNPKEGIQQIKNICGIHNIASAEQIADFFHRQQHKLDLNAVSDYLSKPDKENQEVLQKFTSQINFRGQSFTEGFRVFLNTVKLPSEAQKIDRLVQSFGETYHQQNYKGHIADKDAAYILAYQVLILNTSLHNPKLRPKDRLPLESLKICLHGLNNGKNFEDTFLKKIYEEIKHKPFEFNLVKTAPGYQLTSSTLTNDPVLKKLDLLFQLPNSNIQEIFPEIDDTIKVTLDKPKVWLKAFTGYEGTIKFATKTGKELVNMQIYKPSFVSKWLFGEQPKVIIQPVYQDEHSKETIDLAAKIAVHFKSPVNSFKATYDYELSDLINAYDQQHKELTRKSFIPQFEKHIFFQRASFKEDIAEKELMKSNVLNNQS
;
A
#
# COMPACT_ATOMS: atom_id res chain seq x y z
N MET A 1 -8.06 13.04 -28.15
CA MET A 1 -7.91 12.40 -29.48
C MET A 1 -6.61 11.65 -29.43
N PRO A 2 -6.64 10.33 -29.70
CA PRO A 2 -5.47 9.48 -29.59
C PRO A 2 -4.38 9.92 -30.57
N ASN A 3 -3.14 9.96 -30.12
CA ASN A 3 -2.03 10.25 -30.99
C ASN A 3 -1.80 9.10 -31.99
N GLN A 4 -1.63 9.43 -33.28
CA GLN A 4 -1.46 8.45 -34.36
C GLN A 4 -0.23 7.55 -34.17
N GLU A 5 0.85 8.05 -33.57
CA GLU A 5 2.06 7.26 -33.35
C GLU A 5 1.86 6.23 -32.22
N ILE A 6 1.09 6.58 -31.18
CA ILE A 6 0.66 5.60 -30.16
C ILE A 6 -0.23 4.53 -30.78
N GLU A 7 -1.12 4.88 -31.71
CA GLU A 7 -1.95 3.90 -32.42
C GLU A 7 -1.11 2.95 -33.28
N LYS A 8 -0.09 3.46 -33.99
CA LYS A 8 0.84 2.63 -34.77
C LYS A 8 1.62 1.65 -33.88
N ALA A 9 2.08 2.11 -32.71
CA ALA A 9 2.84 1.31 -31.75
C ALA A 9 1.97 0.47 -30.80
N GLN A 10 0.64 0.49 -30.93
CA GLN A 10 -0.27 -0.04 -29.91
C GLN A 10 0.00 -1.50 -29.51
N ASN A 11 0.31 -2.38 -30.46
CA ASN A 11 0.49 -3.81 -30.18
C ASN A 11 1.80 -4.07 -29.44
N GLU A 12 2.85 -3.29 -29.76
CA GLU A 12 4.12 -3.33 -29.05
C GLU A 12 3.95 -2.82 -27.62
N ILE A 13 3.26 -1.69 -27.45
CA ILE A 13 2.96 -1.13 -26.12
C ILE A 13 2.14 -2.10 -25.27
N ILE A 14 1.13 -2.77 -25.85
CA ILE A 14 0.34 -3.78 -25.13
C ILE A 14 1.23 -4.95 -24.70
N ALA A 15 2.07 -5.47 -25.60
CA ALA A 15 2.96 -6.58 -25.29
C ALA A 15 3.94 -6.21 -24.17
N SER A 16 4.61 -5.07 -24.31
CA SER A 16 5.53 -4.53 -23.31
C SER A 16 4.84 -4.24 -21.98
N PHE A 17 3.64 -3.64 -21.97
CA PHE A 17 2.92 -3.36 -20.73
C PHE A 17 2.52 -4.64 -19.99
N ASN A 18 2.06 -5.66 -20.72
CA ASN A 18 1.63 -6.91 -20.10
C ASN A 18 2.80 -7.76 -19.57
N SER A 19 3.99 -7.64 -20.18
CA SER A 19 5.21 -8.26 -19.64
C SER A 19 5.86 -7.44 -18.54
N ASN A 20 5.98 -6.13 -18.74
CA ASN A 20 6.60 -5.16 -17.85
C ASN A 20 5.86 -3.80 -17.95
N PRO A 21 4.91 -3.51 -17.04
CA PRO A 21 4.12 -2.28 -17.08
C PRO A 21 4.96 -1.01 -17.19
N LYS A 22 6.16 -0.98 -16.58
CA LYS A 22 7.06 0.18 -16.62
C LYS A 22 7.59 0.46 -18.03
N GLU A 23 7.91 -0.59 -18.79
CA GLU A 23 8.37 -0.46 -20.18
C GLU A 23 7.26 0.04 -21.10
N GLY A 24 6.04 -0.52 -20.99
CA GLY A 24 4.89 -0.06 -21.78
C GLY A 24 4.55 1.42 -21.52
N ILE A 25 4.59 1.85 -20.25
CA ILE A 25 4.43 3.27 -19.89
C ILE A 25 5.57 4.12 -20.46
N GLN A 26 6.82 3.66 -20.38
CA GLN A 26 7.95 4.40 -20.90
C GLN A 26 7.89 4.56 -22.43
N GLN A 27 7.40 3.58 -23.17
CA GLN A 27 7.17 3.70 -24.61
C GLN A 27 6.16 4.81 -24.93
N ILE A 28 5.03 4.87 -24.23
CA ILE A 28 4.06 5.97 -24.38
C ILE A 28 4.72 7.31 -24.06
N LYS A 29 5.46 7.40 -22.95
CA LYS A 29 6.16 8.63 -22.54
C LYS A 29 7.20 9.09 -23.55
N ASN A 30 7.95 8.17 -24.16
CA ASN A 30 8.94 8.47 -25.18
C ASN A 30 8.28 9.06 -26.43
N ILE A 31 7.19 8.44 -26.91
CA ILE A 31 6.41 8.97 -28.05
C ILE A 31 5.87 10.36 -27.70
N CYS A 32 5.27 10.52 -26.52
CA CYS A 32 4.78 11.81 -26.05
C CYS A 32 5.88 12.88 -25.99
N GLY A 33 7.08 12.53 -25.53
CA GLY A 33 8.24 13.42 -25.47
C GLY A 33 8.72 13.87 -26.85
N ILE A 34 8.80 12.95 -27.81
CA ILE A 34 9.20 13.24 -29.21
C ILE A 34 8.19 14.18 -29.88
N HIS A 35 6.90 13.99 -29.63
CA HIS A 35 5.83 14.75 -30.26
C HIS A 35 5.32 15.95 -29.44
N ASN A 36 5.96 16.24 -28.29
CA ASN A 36 5.58 17.31 -27.36
C ASN A 36 4.09 17.24 -26.91
N ILE A 37 3.67 16.06 -26.48
CA ILE A 37 2.29 15.76 -26.04
C ILE A 37 2.29 15.46 -24.55
N ALA A 38 1.23 15.87 -23.85
CA ALA A 38 1.04 15.52 -22.44
C ALA A 38 0.85 14.00 -22.29
N SER A 39 1.79 13.32 -21.62
CA SER A 39 1.76 11.87 -21.44
C SER A 39 0.58 11.38 -20.60
N ALA A 40 0.17 12.13 -19.58
CA ALA A 40 -0.88 11.69 -18.65
C ALA A 40 -2.22 11.42 -19.36
N GLU A 41 -2.61 12.31 -20.27
CA GLU A 41 -3.83 12.16 -21.09
C GLU A 41 -3.73 10.93 -22.01
N GLN A 42 -2.56 10.71 -22.63
CA GLN A 42 -2.35 9.60 -23.55
C GLN A 42 -2.31 8.25 -22.85
N ILE A 43 -1.71 8.17 -21.65
CA ILE A 43 -1.72 6.93 -20.84
C ILE A 43 -3.17 6.60 -20.43
N ALA A 44 -3.93 7.59 -19.98
CA ALA A 44 -5.34 7.42 -19.63
C ALA A 44 -6.19 6.96 -20.82
N ASP A 45 -6.06 7.65 -21.97
CA ASP A 45 -6.72 7.27 -23.24
C ASP A 45 -6.37 5.83 -23.64
N PHE A 46 -5.10 5.45 -23.50
CA PHE A 46 -4.62 4.11 -23.84
C PHE A 46 -5.23 3.03 -22.95
N PHE A 47 -5.29 3.26 -21.63
CA PHE A 47 -5.91 2.34 -20.69
C PHE A 47 -7.40 2.11 -20.97
N HIS A 48 -8.16 3.15 -21.32
CA HIS A 48 -9.56 3.00 -21.72
C HIS A 48 -9.73 2.22 -23.01
N ARG A 49 -9.00 2.61 -24.06
CA ARG A 49 -9.16 2.00 -25.40
C ARG A 49 -8.71 0.55 -25.46
N GLN A 50 -7.66 0.21 -24.72
CA GLN A 50 -7.06 -1.13 -24.73
C GLN A 50 -7.44 -1.96 -23.51
N GLN A 51 -8.46 -1.56 -22.73
CA GLN A 51 -8.86 -2.20 -21.47
C GLN A 51 -8.97 -3.73 -21.56
N HIS A 52 -9.51 -4.27 -22.66
CA HIS A 52 -9.69 -5.72 -22.85
C HIS A 52 -8.41 -6.48 -23.22
N LYS A 53 -7.32 -5.78 -23.56
CA LYS A 53 -6.03 -6.34 -23.95
C LYS A 53 -4.93 -6.14 -22.93
N LEU A 54 -5.15 -5.28 -21.93
CA LEU A 54 -4.18 -4.98 -20.87
C LEU A 54 -4.43 -5.84 -19.62
N ASP A 55 -3.37 -6.15 -18.87
CA ASP A 55 -3.52 -6.67 -17.51
C ASP A 55 -4.16 -5.60 -16.62
N LEU A 56 -5.46 -5.76 -16.36
CA LEU A 56 -6.22 -4.83 -15.55
C LEU A 56 -5.69 -4.72 -14.10
N ASN A 57 -4.98 -5.75 -13.59
CA ASN A 57 -4.32 -5.63 -12.29
C ASN A 57 -3.21 -4.59 -12.34
N ALA A 58 -2.36 -4.64 -13.38
CA ALA A 58 -1.26 -3.70 -13.57
C ALA A 58 -1.76 -2.28 -13.85
N VAL A 59 -2.81 -2.14 -14.66
CA VAL A 59 -3.48 -0.84 -14.90
C VAL A 59 -3.96 -0.24 -13.57
N SER A 60 -4.66 -1.03 -12.76
CA SER A 60 -5.22 -0.55 -11.50
C SER A 60 -4.15 -0.26 -10.45
N ASP A 61 -3.07 -1.05 -10.44
CA ASP A 61 -1.90 -0.79 -9.60
C ASP A 61 -1.24 0.54 -9.97
N TYR A 62 -0.96 0.76 -11.27
CA TYR A 62 -0.38 2.01 -11.77
C TYR A 62 -1.26 3.22 -11.47
N LEU A 63 -2.57 3.15 -11.78
CA LEU A 63 -3.51 4.25 -11.52
C LEU A 63 -3.58 4.63 -10.03
N SER A 64 -3.36 3.69 -9.13
CA SER A 64 -3.52 3.91 -7.69
C SER A 64 -2.21 4.18 -6.94
N LYS A 65 -1.07 4.33 -7.63
CA LYS A 65 0.21 4.72 -7.02
C LYS A 65 0.19 6.17 -6.49
N PRO A 66 1.05 6.51 -5.51
CA PRO A 66 1.10 7.84 -4.92
C PRO A 66 1.78 8.91 -5.79
N ASP A 67 2.59 8.51 -6.77
CA ASP A 67 3.40 9.46 -7.52
C ASP A 67 2.54 10.49 -8.27
N LYS A 68 3.05 11.71 -8.44
CA LYS A 68 2.32 12.82 -9.07
C LYS A 68 1.81 12.43 -10.47
N GLU A 69 2.65 11.76 -11.27
CA GLU A 69 2.27 11.25 -12.60
C GLU A 69 1.07 10.29 -12.51
N ASN A 70 1.09 9.35 -11.57
CA ASN A 70 0.02 8.36 -11.40
C ASN A 70 -1.29 9.03 -11.00
N GLN A 71 -1.24 10.02 -10.10
CA GLN A 71 -2.43 10.78 -9.69
C GLN A 71 -3.01 11.60 -10.85
N GLU A 72 -2.15 12.23 -11.67
CA GLU A 72 -2.57 12.94 -12.87
C GLU A 72 -3.23 11.99 -13.88
N VAL A 73 -2.61 10.84 -14.16
CA VAL A 73 -3.18 9.81 -15.05
C VAL A 73 -4.51 9.29 -14.51
N LEU A 74 -4.63 9.04 -13.20
CA LEU A 74 -5.89 8.60 -12.58
C LEU A 74 -6.99 9.65 -12.75
N GLN A 75 -6.69 10.92 -12.53
CA GLN A 75 -7.66 11.99 -12.74
C GLN A 75 -8.13 12.03 -14.20
N LYS A 76 -7.21 11.94 -15.16
CA LYS A 76 -7.55 11.88 -16.59
C LYS A 76 -8.38 10.65 -16.94
N PHE A 77 -7.97 9.48 -16.46
CA PHE A 77 -8.68 8.22 -16.65
C PHE A 77 -10.10 8.30 -16.13
N THR A 78 -10.31 8.72 -14.88
CA THR A 78 -11.66 8.80 -14.32
C THR A 78 -12.51 9.84 -15.03
N SER A 79 -11.92 10.97 -15.46
CA SER A 79 -12.65 12.05 -16.18
C SER A 79 -13.25 11.62 -17.52
N GLN A 80 -12.71 10.57 -18.14
CA GLN A 80 -13.22 10.01 -19.40
C GLN A 80 -14.45 9.13 -19.20
N ILE A 81 -14.77 8.73 -17.97
CA ILE A 81 -15.98 7.97 -17.65
C ILE A 81 -17.16 8.95 -17.56
N ASN A 82 -18.20 8.71 -18.34
CA ASN A 82 -19.37 9.58 -18.37
C ASN A 82 -20.36 9.26 -17.25
N PHE A 83 -20.32 10.01 -16.15
CA PHE A 83 -21.25 9.92 -15.02
C PHE A 83 -22.46 10.85 -15.14
N ARG A 84 -22.55 11.69 -16.19
CA ARG A 84 -23.62 12.69 -16.31
C ARG A 84 -25.00 12.02 -16.39
N GLY A 85 -25.90 12.41 -15.49
CA GLY A 85 -27.27 11.90 -15.46
C GLY A 85 -27.42 10.49 -14.91
N GLN A 86 -26.32 9.81 -14.54
CA GLN A 86 -26.40 8.54 -13.81
C GLN A 86 -26.72 8.79 -12.34
N SER A 87 -27.30 7.80 -11.65
CA SER A 87 -27.37 7.83 -10.19
C SER A 87 -25.98 7.62 -9.60
N PHE A 88 -25.81 8.00 -8.32
CA PHE A 88 -24.52 7.84 -7.64
C PHE A 88 -24.08 6.37 -7.60
N THR A 89 -25.01 5.45 -7.32
CA THR A 89 -24.68 4.03 -7.22
C THR A 89 -24.34 3.42 -8.59
N GLU A 90 -25.03 3.82 -9.66
CA GLU A 90 -24.73 3.32 -11.00
C GLU A 90 -23.40 3.86 -11.52
N GLY A 91 -23.14 5.16 -11.34
CA GLY A 91 -21.84 5.74 -11.66
C GLY A 91 -20.70 5.03 -10.91
N PHE A 92 -20.92 4.70 -9.63
CA PHE A 92 -19.92 3.98 -8.86
C PHE A 92 -19.73 2.52 -9.32
N ARG A 93 -20.81 1.83 -9.72
CA ARG A 93 -20.70 0.49 -10.35
C ARG A 93 -19.88 0.54 -11.63
N VAL A 94 -20.17 1.49 -12.51
CA VAL A 94 -19.43 1.68 -13.76
C VAL A 94 -17.96 1.88 -13.45
N PHE A 95 -17.62 2.77 -12.51
CA PHE A 95 -16.23 2.99 -12.09
C PHE A 95 -15.56 1.73 -11.53
N LEU A 96 -16.22 1.01 -10.61
CA LEU A 96 -15.66 -0.21 -10.02
C LEU A 96 -15.47 -1.34 -11.04
N ASN A 97 -16.16 -1.31 -12.19
CA ASN A 97 -15.99 -2.26 -13.28
C ASN A 97 -14.85 -1.89 -14.25
N THR A 98 -14.35 -0.64 -14.23
CA THR A 98 -13.21 -0.23 -15.07
C THR A 98 -11.86 -0.49 -14.41
N VAL A 99 -11.84 -0.82 -13.11
CA VAL A 99 -10.62 -1.09 -12.35
C VAL A 99 -10.76 -2.39 -11.55
N LYS A 100 -9.62 -2.98 -11.19
CA LYS A 100 -9.53 -3.97 -10.13
C LYS A 100 -9.16 -3.28 -8.83
N LEU A 101 -9.92 -3.53 -7.78
CA LEU A 101 -9.63 -2.97 -6.47
C LEU A 101 -8.32 -3.56 -5.93
N PRO A 102 -7.31 -2.72 -5.65
CA PRO A 102 -6.05 -3.15 -5.07
C PRO A 102 -6.27 -3.75 -3.67
N SER A 103 -5.37 -4.62 -3.22
CA SER A 103 -5.44 -5.19 -1.87
C SER A 103 -4.83 -4.29 -0.78
N GLU A 104 -4.37 -3.10 -1.18
CA GLU A 104 -3.73 -2.09 -0.33
C GLU A 104 -4.70 -0.92 -0.07
N ALA A 105 -4.92 -0.59 1.20
CA ALA A 105 -5.93 0.37 1.63
C ALA A 105 -5.72 1.78 1.06
N GLN A 106 -4.47 2.27 1.05
CA GLN A 106 -4.16 3.59 0.51
C GLN A 106 -4.40 3.69 -1.00
N LYS A 107 -4.25 2.58 -1.73
CA LYS A 107 -4.54 2.52 -3.17
C LYS A 107 -6.05 2.58 -3.44
N ILE A 108 -6.85 1.83 -2.67
CA ILE A 108 -8.32 1.93 -2.71
C ILE A 108 -8.79 3.35 -2.43
N ASP A 109 -8.20 4.00 -1.40
CA ASP A 109 -8.53 5.37 -1.02
C ASP A 109 -8.38 6.37 -2.18
N ARG A 110 -7.29 6.29 -2.95
CA ARG A 110 -7.08 7.15 -4.13
C ARG A 110 -8.11 6.92 -5.22
N LEU A 111 -8.48 5.66 -5.50
CA LEU A 111 -9.53 5.34 -6.47
C LEU A 111 -10.88 5.92 -6.04
N VAL A 112 -11.24 5.79 -4.77
CA VAL A 112 -12.49 6.32 -4.21
C VAL A 112 -12.51 7.86 -4.24
N GLN A 113 -11.39 8.51 -3.94
CA GLN A 113 -11.26 9.98 -4.07
C GLN A 113 -11.45 10.44 -5.51
N SER A 114 -10.77 9.80 -6.46
CA SER A 114 -10.87 10.14 -7.89
C SER A 114 -12.30 9.98 -8.42
N PHE A 115 -13.00 8.91 -8.03
CA PHE A 115 -14.41 8.73 -8.33
C PHE A 115 -15.26 9.86 -7.75
N GLY A 116 -15.13 10.15 -6.46
CA GLY A 116 -15.93 11.18 -5.78
C GLY A 116 -15.76 12.56 -6.40
N GLU A 117 -14.51 12.96 -6.65
CA GLU A 117 -14.18 14.24 -7.32
C GLU A 117 -14.80 14.33 -8.72
N THR A 118 -14.60 13.30 -9.54
CA THR A 118 -15.09 13.30 -10.93
C THR A 118 -16.61 13.23 -10.99
N TYR A 119 -17.24 12.42 -10.16
CA TYR A 119 -18.70 12.31 -10.11
C TYR A 119 -19.34 13.64 -9.73
N HIS A 120 -18.79 14.32 -8.72
CA HIS A 120 -19.23 15.67 -8.34
C HIS A 120 -19.03 16.66 -9.48
N GLN A 121 -17.85 16.70 -10.10
CA GLN A 121 -17.56 17.62 -11.20
C GLN A 121 -18.56 17.47 -12.36
N GLN A 122 -18.92 16.23 -12.70
CA GLN A 122 -19.87 15.96 -13.79
C GLN A 122 -21.35 16.17 -13.38
N ASN A 123 -21.66 16.19 -12.09
CA ASN A 123 -23.02 16.32 -11.54
C ASN A 123 -23.13 17.45 -10.49
N TYR A 124 -22.41 18.56 -10.68
CA TYR A 124 -22.22 19.63 -9.68
C TYR A 124 -23.51 20.36 -9.24
N LYS A 125 -24.60 20.23 -10.00
CA LYS A 125 -25.94 20.74 -9.66
C LYS A 125 -26.82 19.71 -8.94
N GLY A 126 -26.27 18.55 -8.61
CA GLY A 126 -27.00 17.44 -7.98
C GLY A 126 -27.09 17.56 -6.46
N HIS A 127 -27.33 16.44 -5.79
CA HIS A 127 -27.56 16.36 -4.34
C HIS A 127 -26.28 16.45 -3.48
N ILE A 128 -25.10 16.49 -4.10
CA ILE A 128 -23.81 16.44 -3.42
C ILE A 128 -23.14 17.81 -3.55
N ALA A 129 -22.81 18.44 -2.43
CA ALA A 129 -22.38 19.82 -2.37
C ALA A 129 -20.96 20.04 -2.94
N ASP A 130 -20.03 19.14 -2.63
CA ASP A 130 -18.62 19.23 -3.05
C ASP A 130 -17.97 17.85 -3.19
N LYS A 131 -16.70 17.84 -3.64
CA LYS A 131 -15.89 16.62 -3.80
C LYS A 131 -15.69 15.85 -2.49
N ASP A 132 -15.68 16.53 -1.35
CA ASP A 132 -15.41 15.91 -0.04
C ASP A 132 -16.65 15.17 0.44
N ALA A 133 -17.83 15.76 0.26
CA ALA A 133 -19.12 15.11 0.45
C ALA A 133 -19.29 13.89 -0.49
N ALA A 134 -18.84 13.99 -1.75
CA ALA A 134 -18.89 12.87 -2.71
C ALA A 134 -17.99 11.71 -2.28
N TYR A 135 -16.75 12.01 -1.88
CA TYR A 135 -15.81 11.02 -1.35
C TYR A 135 -16.34 10.37 -0.05
N ILE A 136 -16.95 11.15 0.84
CA ILE A 136 -17.58 10.63 2.06
C ILE A 136 -18.71 9.66 1.74
N LEU A 137 -19.61 10.06 0.84
CA LEU A 137 -20.70 9.22 0.39
C LEU A 137 -20.18 7.93 -0.26
N ALA A 138 -19.12 8.01 -1.06
CA ALA A 138 -18.54 6.86 -1.74
C ALA A 138 -18.06 5.79 -0.75
N TYR A 139 -17.23 6.16 0.24
CA TYR A 139 -16.76 5.15 1.20
C TYR A 139 -17.88 4.63 2.11
N GLN A 140 -18.88 5.46 2.46
CA GLN A 140 -20.03 5.01 3.24
C GLN A 140 -20.86 3.99 2.46
N VAL A 141 -21.02 4.20 1.16
CA VAL A 141 -21.73 3.28 0.27
C VAL A 141 -20.97 1.96 0.07
N LEU A 142 -19.63 1.96 0.09
CA LEU A 142 -18.83 0.73 0.15
C LEU A 142 -19.07 -0.06 1.45
N ILE A 143 -19.06 0.62 2.60
CA ILE A 143 -19.35 0.01 3.91
C ILE A 143 -20.79 -0.53 3.94
N LEU A 144 -21.75 0.24 3.45
CA LEU A 144 -23.15 -0.17 3.33
C LEU A 144 -23.27 -1.45 2.49
N ASN A 145 -22.63 -1.50 1.32
CA ASN A 145 -22.64 -2.68 0.46
C ASN A 145 -22.12 -3.93 1.21
N THR A 146 -20.99 -3.80 1.91
CA THR A 146 -20.47 -4.91 2.72
C THR A 146 -21.39 -5.32 3.86
N SER A 147 -22.07 -4.36 4.50
CA SER A 147 -23.02 -4.67 5.55
C SER A 147 -24.27 -5.39 5.02
N LEU A 148 -24.85 -4.91 3.92
CA LEU A 148 -26.10 -5.47 3.40
C LEU A 148 -25.92 -6.86 2.78
N HIS A 149 -24.74 -7.16 2.24
CA HIS A 149 -24.51 -8.35 1.41
C HIS A 149 -23.53 -9.38 1.95
N ASN A 150 -22.80 -9.08 3.03
CA ASN A 150 -21.93 -10.08 3.67
C ASN A 150 -22.78 -11.24 4.22
N PRO A 151 -22.64 -12.47 3.70
CA PRO A 151 -23.46 -13.61 4.12
C PRO A 151 -23.20 -14.06 5.56
N LYS A 152 -22.06 -13.65 6.16
CA LYS A 152 -21.71 -13.93 7.55
C LYS A 152 -22.34 -12.94 8.54
N LEU A 153 -22.91 -11.82 8.06
CA LEU A 153 -23.59 -10.84 8.92
C LEU A 153 -25.06 -11.22 9.13
N ARG A 154 -25.46 -11.33 10.40
CA ARG A 154 -26.85 -11.63 10.75
C ARG A 154 -27.75 -10.49 10.26
N PRO A 155 -28.98 -10.78 9.78
CA PRO A 155 -29.87 -9.74 9.24
C PRO A 155 -30.07 -8.53 10.18
N LYS A 156 -30.17 -8.77 11.49
CA LYS A 156 -30.35 -7.73 12.52
C LYS A 156 -29.15 -6.80 12.72
N ASP A 157 -27.96 -7.24 12.31
CA ASP A 157 -26.71 -6.47 12.45
C ASP A 157 -26.37 -5.72 11.14
N ARG A 158 -27.18 -5.89 10.08
CA ARG A 158 -27.02 -5.13 8.83
C ARG A 158 -27.38 -3.67 9.07
N LEU A 159 -26.59 -2.77 8.49
CA LEU A 159 -26.72 -1.33 8.66
C LEU A 159 -28.06 -0.86 8.08
N PRO A 160 -29.02 -0.38 8.91
CA PRO A 160 -30.30 0.10 8.43
C PRO A 160 -30.17 1.51 7.82
N LEU A 161 -31.15 1.92 6.99
CA LEU A 161 -31.18 3.24 6.36
C LEU A 161 -30.99 4.39 7.37
N GLU A 162 -31.62 4.31 8.54
CA GLU A 162 -31.49 5.36 9.57
C GLU A 162 -30.06 5.48 10.10
N SER A 163 -29.32 4.37 10.23
CA SER A 163 -27.90 4.43 10.58
C SER A 163 -27.07 5.06 9.47
N LEU A 164 -27.40 4.84 8.19
CA LEU A 164 -26.72 5.51 7.07
C LEU A 164 -26.92 7.03 7.15
N LYS A 165 -28.14 7.49 7.43
CA LYS A 165 -28.44 8.92 7.61
C LYS A 165 -27.65 9.52 8.78
N ILE A 166 -27.59 8.83 9.92
CA ILE A 166 -26.81 9.26 11.08
C ILE A 166 -25.31 9.37 10.72
N CYS A 167 -24.76 8.37 10.03
CA CYS A 167 -23.36 8.37 9.60
C CYS A 167 -23.02 9.50 8.62
N LEU A 168 -24.01 10.03 7.91
CA LEU A 168 -23.86 11.10 6.90
C LEU A 168 -24.36 12.47 7.38
N HIS A 169 -24.81 12.58 8.64
CA HIS A 169 -25.37 13.81 9.19
C HIS A 169 -24.34 14.95 9.20
N GLY A 170 -24.68 16.08 8.58
CA GLY A 170 -23.82 17.26 8.47
C GLY A 170 -22.64 17.12 7.50
N LEU A 171 -22.50 15.98 6.81
CA LEU A 171 -21.34 15.69 5.97
C LEU A 171 -21.50 16.11 4.49
N ASN A 172 -22.56 16.86 4.16
CA ASN A 172 -22.76 17.45 2.85
C ASN A 172 -22.43 18.95 2.89
N ASN A 173 -21.14 19.28 3.05
CA ASN A 173 -20.65 20.65 3.25
C ASN A 173 -21.36 21.39 4.41
N GLY A 174 -21.40 20.76 5.59
CA GLY A 174 -22.05 21.29 6.79
C GLY A 174 -23.58 21.12 6.81
N LYS A 175 -24.18 20.52 5.78
CA LYS A 175 -25.62 20.21 5.71
C LYS A 175 -25.85 18.69 5.64
N ASN A 176 -27.12 18.30 5.72
CA ASN A 176 -27.53 16.92 5.47
C ASN A 176 -27.71 16.65 3.98
N PHE A 177 -27.49 15.41 3.56
CA PHE A 177 -28.00 14.93 2.27
C PHE A 177 -29.53 14.81 2.35
N GLU A 178 -30.21 14.95 1.21
CA GLU A 178 -31.66 14.77 1.15
C GLU A 178 -32.07 13.34 1.51
N ASP A 179 -33.11 13.20 2.33
CA ASP A 179 -33.61 11.91 2.80
C ASP A 179 -34.03 10.98 1.65
N THR A 180 -34.68 11.55 0.62
CA THR A 180 -35.11 10.82 -0.57
C THR A 180 -33.91 10.31 -1.38
N PHE A 181 -32.84 11.10 -1.47
CA PHE A 181 -31.59 10.72 -2.13
C PHE A 181 -30.89 9.57 -1.39
N LEU A 182 -30.73 9.66 -0.07
CA LEU A 182 -30.12 8.59 0.73
C LEU A 182 -30.96 7.31 0.72
N LYS A 183 -32.29 7.42 0.77
CA LYS A 183 -33.20 6.28 0.64
C LYS A 183 -33.04 5.59 -0.72
N LYS A 184 -32.94 6.36 -1.81
CA LYS A 184 -32.71 5.82 -3.15
C LYS A 184 -31.39 5.04 -3.22
N ILE A 185 -30.29 5.62 -2.74
CA ILE A 185 -28.98 4.94 -2.66
C ILE A 185 -29.09 3.63 -1.88
N TYR A 186 -29.73 3.67 -0.71
CA TYR A 186 -29.88 2.50 0.13
C TYR A 186 -30.62 1.36 -0.56
N GLU A 187 -31.75 1.65 -1.20
CA GLU A 187 -32.52 0.64 -1.93
C GLU A 187 -31.78 0.13 -3.18
N GLU A 188 -31.07 1.00 -3.91
CA GLU A 188 -30.26 0.60 -5.06
C GLU A 188 -29.12 -0.36 -4.67
N ILE A 189 -28.42 -0.08 -3.56
CA ILE A 189 -27.37 -0.97 -3.03
C ILE A 189 -27.99 -2.25 -2.50
N LYS A 190 -29.09 -2.18 -1.74
CA LYS A 190 -29.79 -3.37 -1.22
C LYS A 190 -30.28 -4.29 -2.34
N HIS A 191 -30.76 -3.72 -3.44
CA HIS A 191 -31.26 -4.46 -4.58
C HIS A 191 -30.14 -5.13 -5.39
N LYS A 192 -29.03 -4.43 -5.62
CA LYS A 192 -27.90 -4.93 -6.41
C LYS A 192 -26.57 -4.69 -5.68
N PRO A 193 -25.81 -5.72 -5.28
CA PRO A 193 -24.49 -5.52 -4.69
C PRO A 193 -23.49 -4.96 -5.71
N PHE A 194 -22.46 -4.26 -5.24
CA PHE A 194 -21.28 -3.98 -6.07
C PHE A 194 -20.54 -5.29 -6.40
N GLU A 195 -19.99 -5.33 -7.61
CA GLU A 195 -19.06 -6.37 -8.02
C GLU A 195 -17.63 -5.88 -7.74
N PHE A 196 -16.92 -6.58 -6.86
CA PHE A 196 -15.54 -6.23 -6.50
C PHE A 196 -14.56 -7.19 -7.16
N ASN A 197 -13.85 -6.71 -8.17
CA ASN A 197 -12.74 -7.44 -8.78
C ASN A 197 -11.46 -7.18 -7.99
N LEU A 198 -11.21 -7.97 -6.95
CA LEU A 198 -10.07 -7.79 -6.04
C LEU A 198 -8.77 -8.37 -6.61
N VAL A 199 -7.67 -7.65 -6.43
CA VAL A 199 -6.32 -8.19 -6.66
C VAL A 199 -5.96 -9.17 -5.52
N LYS A 200 -5.62 -10.42 -5.86
CA LYS A 200 -5.37 -11.48 -4.87
C LYS A 200 -4.08 -11.30 -4.06
N THR A 201 -3.04 -10.70 -4.65
CA THR A 201 -1.71 -10.58 -4.05
C THR A 201 -1.15 -9.17 -4.25
N ALA A 202 -0.62 -8.58 -3.17
CA ALA A 202 0.07 -7.30 -3.22
C ALA A 202 1.51 -7.47 -3.75
N PRO A 203 2.08 -6.46 -4.41
CA PRO A 203 3.52 -6.40 -4.72
C PRO A 203 4.39 -6.48 -3.45
N GLY A 204 5.62 -6.99 -3.59
CA GLY A 204 6.59 -7.11 -2.50
C GLY A 204 6.51 -8.44 -1.74
N TYR A 205 6.87 -8.40 -0.46
CA TYR A 205 6.82 -9.54 0.46
C TYR A 205 5.51 -9.54 1.23
N GLN A 206 4.75 -10.65 1.16
CA GLN A 206 3.51 -10.79 1.91
C GLN A 206 3.59 -11.95 2.90
N LEU A 207 3.24 -11.65 4.15
CA LEU A 207 3.06 -12.62 5.23
C LEU A 207 1.58 -12.67 5.58
N THR A 208 0.98 -13.87 5.54
CA THR A 208 -0.40 -14.08 5.99
C THR A 208 -0.62 -15.49 6.51
N SER A 209 -1.12 -15.62 7.72
CA SER A 209 -1.47 -16.92 8.30
C SER A 209 -2.43 -16.73 9.47
N SER A 210 -3.14 -17.78 9.85
CA SER A 210 -3.98 -17.77 11.07
C SER A 210 -3.17 -17.54 12.35
N THR A 211 -1.87 -17.88 12.33
CA THR A 211 -0.95 -17.75 13.48
C THR A 211 -0.13 -16.48 13.49
N LEU A 212 -0.18 -15.64 12.44
CA LEU A 212 0.64 -14.43 12.33
C LEU A 212 0.37 -13.41 13.46
N THR A 213 -0.84 -13.38 14.02
CA THR A 213 -1.14 -12.56 15.22
C THR A 213 -0.33 -12.98 16.46
N ASN A 214 0.19 -14.21 16.48
CA ASN A 214 1.05 -14.70 17.55
C ASN A 214 2.53 -14.39 17.31
N ASP A 215 2.91 -13.87 16.14
CA ASP A 215 4.28 -13.54 15.81
C ASP A 215 4.83 -12.48 16.77
N PRO A 216 5.97 -12.75 17.44
CA PRO A 216 6.57 -11.79 18.37
C PRO A 216 6.90 -10.44 17.74
N VAL A 217 7.29 -10.41 16.46
CA VAL A 217 7.58 -9.17 15.74
C VAL A 217 6.30 -8.37 15.56
N LEU A 218 5.22 -8.99 15.07
CA LEU A 218 3.94 -8.30 14.89
C LEU A 218 3.39 -7.76 16.21
N LYS A 219 3.50 -8.52 17.31
CA LYS A 219 3.10 -8.06 18.65
C LYS A 219 3.88 -6.83 19.11
N LYS A 220 5.19 -6.75 18.82
CA LYS A 220 6.00 -5.56 19.13
C LYS A 220 5.62 -4.37 18.23
N LEU A 221 5.37 -4.62 16.94
CA LEU A 221 4.92 -3.58 16.01
C LEU A 221 3.55 -2.99 16.42
N ASP A 222 2.66 -3.81 16.98
CA ASP A 222 1.38 -3.34 17.52
C ASP A 222 1.55 -2.35 18.67
N LEU A 223 2.59 -2.53 19.49
CA LEU A 223 2.92 -1.60 20.57
C LEU A 223 3.44 -0.27 20.03
N LEU A 224 4.15 -0.26 18.89
CA LEU A 224 4.61 0.99 18.26
C LEU A 224 3.47 1.93 17.89
N PHE A 225 2.35 1.40 17.39
CA PHE A 225 1.19 2.23 17.06
C PHE A 225 0.55 2.88 18.29
N GLN A 226 0.78 2.33 19.49
CA GLN A 226 0.30 2.86 20.76
C GLN A 226 1.32 3.79 21.42
N LEU A 227 2.62 3.46 21.30
CA LEU A 227 3.75 4.15 21.92
C LEU A 227 4.80 4.49 20.84
N PRO A 228 4.64 5.58 20.08
CA PRO A 228 5.47 5.89 18.91
C PRO A 228 6.94 6.25 19.21
N ASN A 229 7.37 6.23 20.48
CA ASN A 229 8.74 6.51 20.90
C ASN A 229 9.59 5.23 21.09
N SER A 230 9.07 4.04 20.85
CA SER A 230 9.88 2.82 21.01
C SER A 230 10.94 2.72 19.92
N ASN A 231 12.12 2.25 20.33
CA ASN A 231 13.27 2.12 19.46
C ASN A 231 13.04 0.96 18.46
N ILE A 232 13.06 1.25 17.15
CA ILE A 232 12.80 0.25 16.11
C ILE A 232 13.82 -0.89 16.12
N GLN A 233 15.05 -0.63 16.58
CA GLN A 233 16.10 -1.64 16.73
C GLN A 233 15.77 -2.67 17.83
N GLU A 234 14.84 -2.39 18.76
CA GLU A 234 14.32 -3.42 19.68
C GLU A 234 13.46 -4.48 18.96
N ILE A 235 12.94 -4.14 17.78
CA ILE A 235 12.15 -5.02 16.93
C ILE A 235 13.03 -5.62 15.84
N PHE A 236 13.88 -4.79 15.23
CA PHE A 236 14.78 -5.17 14.15
C PHE A 236 16.22 -4.75 14.46
N PRO A 237 16.97 -5.56 15.25
CA PRO A 237 18.29 -5.17 15.77
C PRO A 237 19.36 -4.89 14.69
N GLU A 238 19.17 -5.40 13.47
CA GLU A 238 20.14 -5.27 12.37
C GLU A 238 19.83 -4.11 11.41
N ILE A 239 18.83 -3.29 11.73
CA ILE A 239 18.55 -2.06 10.98
C ILE A 239 19.48 -0.97 11.48
N ASP A 240 20.08 -0.26 10.53
CA ASP A 240 20.99 0.85 10.75
C ASP A 240 20.34 1.95 11.62
N ASP A 241 21.12 2.56 12.52
CA ASP A 241 20.64 3.58 13.46
C ASP A 241 20.25 4.90 12.78
N THR A 242 20.64 5.07 11.51
CA THR A 242 20.27 6.21 10.68
C THR A 242 18.86 6.10 10.09
N ILE A 243 18.23 4.93 10.14
CA ILE A 243 16.87 4.73 9.64
C ILE A 243 15.86 5.33 10.60
N LYS A 244 15.10 6.30 10.11
CA LYS A 244 13.95 6.87 10.81
C LYS A 244 12.69 6.08 10.48
N VAL A 245 11.82 5.94 11.47
CA VAL A 245 10.52 5.31 11.31
C VAL A 245 9.42 6.34 11.50
N THR A 246 8.48 6.38 10.57
CA THR A 246 7.24 7.15 10.70
C THR A 246 6.02 6.24 10.57
N LEU A 247 4.91 6.65 11.18
CA LEU A 247 3.67 5.86 11.23
C LEU A 247 2.53 6.62 10.56
N ASP A 248 2.03 6.07 9.47
CA ASP A 248 0.82 6.55 8.81
C ASP A 248 -0.39 5.84 9.44
N LYS A 249 -1.14 6.58 10.25
CA LYS A 249 -2.37 6.07 10.88
C LYS A 249 -3.48 5.85 9.85
N PRO A 250 -4.32 4.83 10.04
CA PRO A 250 -5.38 4.51 9.10
C PRO A 250 -6.53 5.52 9.23
N LYS A 251 -7.13 5.89 8.09
CA LYS A 251 -8.47 6.50 8.11
C LYS A 251 -9.45 5.48 8.71
N VAL A 252 -10.39 5.95 9.52
CA VAL A 252 -11.37 5.09 10.25
C VAL A 252 -12.10 4.16 9.28
N TRP A 253 -12.56 4.69 8.15
CA TRP A 253 -13.29 3.89 7.16
C TRP A 253 -12.40 2.84 6.48
N LEU A 254 -11.11 3.13 6.23
CA LEU A 254 -10.17 2.16 5.65
C LEU A 254 -9.92 1.01 6.62
N LYS A 255 -9.76 1.31 7.91
CA LYS A 255 -9.66 0.28 8.95
C LYS A 255 -10.91 -0.58 9.00
N ALA A 256 -12.10 0.04 8.97
CA ALA A 256 -13.36 -0.70 8.97
C ALA A 256 -13.50 -1.60 7.72
N PHE A 257 -13.29 -1.03 6.53
CA PHE A 257 -13.51 -1.69 5.25
C PHE A 257 -12.47 -2.77 4.93
N THR A 258 -11.19 -2.51 5.20
CA THR A 258 -10.07 -3.38 4.77
C THR A 258 -9.36 -4.10 5.93
N GLY A 259 -9.57 -3.66 7.17
CA GLY A 259 -8.77 -4.12 8.32
C GLY A 259 -7.39 -3.46 8.42
N TYR A 260 -7.11 -2.41 7.63
CA TYR A 260 -5.85 -1.69 7.63
C TYR A 260 -5.59 -1.00 8.97
N GLU A 261 -4.46 -1.34 9.60
CA GLU A 261 -4.02 -0.80 10.90
C GLU A 261 -3.03 0.35 10.76
N GLY A 262 -2.46 0.56 9.57
CA GLY A 262 -1.51 1.62 9.28
C GLY A 262 -0.33 1.15 8.45
N THR A 263 0.52 2.10 8.08
CA THR A 263 1.79 1.86 7.39
C THR A 263 2.93 2.34 8.27
N ILE A 264 3.93 1.49 8.46
CA ILE A 264 5.21 1.81 9.06
C ILE A 264 6.16 2.12 7.92
N LYS A 265 6.69 3.33 7.88
CA LYS A 265 7.60 3.80 6.84
C LYS A 265 9.00 3.89 7.39
N PHE A 266 9.93 3.22 6.72
CA PHE A 266 11.36 3.30 7.01
C PHE A 266 11.95 4.30 6.03
N ALA A 267 12.61 5.33 6.53
CA ALA A 267 13.11 6.44 5.75
C ALA A 267 14.53 6.84 6.18
N THR A 268 15.26 7.51 5.30
CA THR A 268 16.54 8.13 5.64
C THR A 268 16.36 9.26 6.67
N LYS A 269 17.47 9.77 7.23
CA LYS A 269 17.45 10.98 8.07
C LYS A 269 16.84 12.19 7.36
N THR A 270 16.95 12.27 6.04
CA THR A 270 16.40 13.33 5.18
C THR A 270 14.93 13.15 4.84
N GLY A 271 14.29 12.04 5.27
CA GLY A 271 12.87 11.77 5.04
C GLY A 271 12.56 11.04 3.73
N LYS A 272 13.58 10.57 3.01
CA LYS A 272 13.42 9.79 1.77
C LYS A 272 12.93 8.38 2.15
N GLU A 273 11.71 8.02 1.75
CA GLU A 273 11.12 6.71 2.03
C GLU A 273 11.91 5.59 1.36
N LEU A 274 12.20 4.51 2.10
CA LEU A 274 12.98 3.36 1.64
C LEU A 274 12.17 2.08 1.63
N VAL A 275 11.35 1.85 2.67
CA VAL A 275 10.50 0.67 2.79
C VAL A 275 9.18 1.05 3.43
N ASN A 276 8.09 0.53 2.88
CA ASN A 276 6.75 0.65 3.44
C ASN A 276 6.26 -0.71 3.91
N MET A 277 5.89 -0.81 5.19
CA MET A 277 5.29 -1.99 5.79
C MET A 277 3.84 -1.70 6.19
N GLN A 278 2.90 -2.38 5.56
CA GLN A 278 1.48 -2.22 5.80
C GLN A 278 0.94 -3.38 6.63
N ILE A 279 0.14 -3.09 7.66
CA ILE A 279 -0.43 -4.10 8.55
C ILE A 279 -1.95 -4.13 8.38
N TYR A 280 -2.49 -5.34 8.26
CA TYR A 280 -3.92 -5.59 8.12
C TYR A 280 -4.36 -6.64 9.14
N LYS A 281 -5.39 -6.31 9.90
CA LYS A 281 -6.06 -7.21 10.83
C LYS A 281 -7.53 -7.29 10.44
N PRO A 282 -8.00 -8.47 9.98
CA PRO A 282 -9.38 -8.63 9.54
C PRO A 282 -10.39 -8.20 10.60
N SER A 283 -11.19 -7.20 10.26
CA SER A 283 -12.35 -6.76 11.01
C SER A 283 -13.55 -7.61 10.59
N PHE A 284 -14.67 -7.47 11.30
CA PHE A 284 -15.91 -8.15 10.91
C PHE A 284 -16.29 -7.85 9.44
N VAL A 285 -16.15 -6.59 9.03
CA VAL A 285 -16.51 -6.12 7.69
C VAL A 285 -15.50 -6.57 6.65
N SER A 286 -14.20 -6.46 6.95
CA SER A 286 -13.16 -6.72 5.95
C SER A 286 -12.99 -8.21 5.62
N LYS A 287 -13.36 -9.12 6.52
CA LYS A 287 -13.27 -10.57 6.32
C LYS A 287 -13.95 -11.09 5.06
N TRP A 288 -15.04 -10.46 4.64
CA TRP A 288 -15.79 -10.92 3.47
C TRP A 288 -15.05 -10.69 2.16
N LEU A 289 -14.36 -9.55 2.03
CA LEU A 289 -13.66 -9.16 0.81
C LEU A 289 -12.17 -9.50 0.86
N PHE A 290 -11.51 -9.24 1.98
CA PHE A 290 -10.05 -9.28 2.09
C PHE A 290 -9.50 -10.52 2.80
N GLY A 291 -10.39 -11.45 3.20
CA GLY A 291 -10.02 -12.71 3.84
C GLY A 291 -9.94 -12.65 5.36
N GLU A 292 -9.84 -13.83 5.98
CA GLU A 292 -9.94 -13.98 7.45
C GLU A 292 -8.61 -13.89 8.20
N GLN A 293 -7.49 -13.89 7.48
CA GLN A 293 -6.16 -13.93 8.06
C GLN A 293 -5.55 -12.52 8.14
N PRO A 294 -4.83 -12.20 9.23
CA PRO A 294 -3.97 -11.02 9.25
C PRO A 294 -2.97 -11.06 8.09
N LYS A 295 -2.56 -9.88 7.65
CA LYS A 295 -1.62 -9.71 6.53
C LYS A 295 -0.62 -8.62 6.86
N VAL A 296 0.64 -8.87 6.57
CA VAL A 296 1.71 -7.86 6.52
C VAL A 296 2.23 -7.81 5.09
N ILE A 297 2.31 -6.62 4.52
CA ILE A 297 2.89 -6.37 3.18
C ILE A 297 4.10 -5.47 3.36
N ILE A 298 5.26 -5.91 2.88
CA ILE A 298 6.53 -5.15 2.95
C ILE A 298 6.99 -4.87 1.52
N GLN A 299 7.18 -3.60 1.20
CA GLN A 299 7.53 -3.14 -0.15
C GLN A 299 8.75 -2.23 -0.09
N PRO A 300 9.81 -2.51 -0.88
CA PRO A 300 10.85 -1.52 -1.11
C PRO A 300 10.27 -0.34 -1.90
N VAL A 301 10.69 0.86 -1.55
CA VAL A 301 10.37 2.09 -2.28
C VAL A 301 11.55 2.37 -3.20
N TYR A 302 11.28 2.49 -4.50
CA TYR A 302 12.34 2.70 -5.48
C TYR A 302 13.07 4.02 -5.26
N GLN A 303 14.39 3.97 -5.34
CA GLN A 303 15.27 5.13 -5.24
C GLN A 303 16.39 4.99 -6.28
N ASP A 304 16.50 5.96 -7.20
CA ASP A 304 17.41 5.90 -8.35
C ASP A 304 18.86 5.53 -7.98
N GLU A 305 19.40 6.12 -6.90
CA GLU A 305 20.79 5.92 -6.47
C GLU A 305 20.97 4.78 -5.45
N HIS A 306 19.88 4.25 -4.86
CA HIS A 306 19.93 3.33 -3.72
C HIS A 306 18.99 2.11 -3.87
N SER A 307 18.72 1.71 -5.11
CA SER A 307 17.72 0.69 -5.41
C SER A 307 18.03 -0.64 -4.69
N LYS A 308 19.30 -1.07 -4.70
CA LYS A 308 19.76 -2.26 -3.98
C LYS A 308 19.65 -2.15 -2.46
N GLU A 309 19.91 -0.98 -1.89
CA GLU A 309 19.82 -0.79 -0.43
C GLU A 309 18.37 -0.91 0.04
N THR A 310 17.41 -0.40 -0.74
CA THR A 310 15.99 -0.46 -0.38
C THR A 310 15.43 -1.89 -0.43
N ILE A 311 15.83 -2.69 -1.42
CA ILE A 311 15.41 -4.10 -1.53
C ILE A 311 16.04 -4.95 -0.43
N ASP A 312 17.32 -4.73 -0.11
CA ASP A 312 18.03 -5.42 0.97
C ASP A 312 17.42 -5.08 2.33
N LEU A 313 17.06 -3.81 2.57
CA LEU A 313 16.38 -3.39 3.79
C LEU A 313 14.99 -4.03 3.91
N ALA A 314 14.20 -4.05 2.84
CA ALA A 314 12.88 -4.67 2.84
C ALA A 314 12.96 -6.19 3.10
N ALA A 315 13.91 -6.87 2.44
CA ALA A 315 14.21 -8.28 2.67
C ALA A 315 14.63 -8.54 4.12
N LYS A 316 15.54 -7.71 4.66
CA LYS A 316 16.02 -7.80 6.04
C LYS A 316 14.87 -7.67 7.03
N ILE A 317 13.97 -6.71 6.84
CA ILE A 317 12.77 -6.56 7.66
C ILE A 317 11.89 -7.82 7.59
N ALA A 318 11.69 -8.37 6.39
CA ALA A 318 10.83 -9.54 6.19
C ALA A 318 11.36 -10.80 6.88
N VAL A 319 12.66 -11.09 6.81
CA VAL A 319 13.27 -12.30 7.41
C VAL A 319 13.30 -12.30 8.93
N HIS A 320 13.08 -11.16 9.58
CA HIS A 320 13.03 -11.07 11.05
C HIS A 320 11.71 -11.61 11.63
N PHE A 321 10.64 -11.67 10.83
CA PHE A 321 9.41 -12.33 11.26
C PHE A 321 9.66 -13.83 11.45
N LYS A 322 9.08 -14.41 12.51
CA LYS A 322 9.12 -15.87 12.69
C LYS A 322 8.19 -16.57 11.70
N SER A 323 7.11 -15.89 11.33
CA SER A 323 6.19 -16.31 10.29
C SER A 323 6.85 -16.18 8.92
N PRO A 324 6.74 -17.17 8.02
CA PRO A 324 7.37 -17.10 6.72
C PRO A 324 6.65 -16.11 5.80
N VAL A 325 7.41 -15.50 4.89
CA VAL A 325 6.84 -14.89 3.67
C VAL A 325 6.28 -16.01 2.80
N ASN A 326 5.01 -15.89 2.43
CA ASN A 326 4.28 -16.93 1.68
C ASN A 326 3.78 -16.46 0.31
N SER A 327 4.02 -15.20 -0.04
CA SER A 327 3.81 -14.68 -1.38
C SER A 327 4.85 -13.62 -1.69
N PHE A 328 5.49 -13.77 -2.85
CA PHE A 328 6.40 -12.82 -3.47
C PHE A 328 5.76 -12.34 -4.76
N LYS A 329 5.81 -11.03 -5.02
CA LYS A 329 5.32 -10.48 -6.28
C LYS A 329 6.19 -9.30 -6.69
N ALA A 330 6.53 -9.24 -7.98
CA ALA A 330 7.24 -8.10 -8.56
C ALA A 330 6.55 -6.77 -8.17
N THR A 331 7.35 -5.75 -7.97
CA THR A 331 6.85 -4.38 -7.83
C THR A 331 6.90 -3.69 -9.19
N TYR A 332 6.46 -2.43 -9.26
CA TYR A 332 6.60 -1.65 -10.48
C TYR A 332 8.08 -1.44 -10.89
N ASP A 333 9.00 -1.44 -9.91
CA ASP A 333 10.39 -1.07 -10.12
C ASP A 333 11.39 -2.22 -9.93
N TYR A 334 10.97 -3.31 -9.30
CA TYR A 334 11.81 -4.47 -8.97
C TYR A 334 11.19 -5.75 -9.49
N GLU A 335 12.01 -6.56 -10.16
CA GLU A 335 11.63 -7.88 -10.63
C GLU A 335 11.38 -8.85 -9.46
N LEU A 336 10.63 -9.92 -9.74
CA LEU A 336 10.36 -10.97 -8.75
C LEU A 336 11.66 -11.68 -8.30
N SER A 337 12.57 -11.92 -9.25
CA SER A 337 13.88 -12.54 -9.04
C SER A 337 14.71 -11.77 -8.02
N ASP A 338 14.77 -10.44 -8.15
CA ASP A 338 15.53 -9.57 -7.25
C ASP A 338 15.02 -9.66 -5.81
N LEU A 339 13.69 -9.63 -5.63
CA LEU A 339 13.05 -9.74 -4.32
C LEU A 339 13.36 -11.09 -3.66
N ILE A 340 13.24 -12.19 -4.42
CA ILE A 340 13.53 -13.53 -3.91
C ILE A 340 15.01 -13.65 -3.53
N ASN A 341 15.92 -13.19 -4.40
CA ASN A 341 17.36 -13.26 -4.16
C ASN A 341 17.78 -12.48 -2.91
N ALA A 342 17.26 -11.26 -2.73
CA ALA A 342 17.52 -10.44 -1.55
C ALA A 342 17.00 -11.11 -0.28
N TYR A 343 15.76 -11.65 -0.31
CA TYR A 343 15.19 -12.39 0.82
C TYR A 343 16.02 -13.62 1.21
N ASP A 344 16.38 -14.45 0.23
CA ASP A 344 17.17 -15.67 0.46
C ASP A 344 18.57 -15.34 1.01
N GLN A 345 19.19 -14.26 0.52
CA GLN A 345 20.48 -13.79 1.04
C GLN A 345 20.36 -13.37 2.50
N GLN A 346 19.40 -12.50 2.83
CA GLN A 346 19.19 -12.01 4.20
C GLN A 346 18.81 -13.15 5.15
N HIS A 347 18.03 -14.14 4.69
CA HIS A 347 17.68 -15.32 5.48
C HIS A 347 18.91 -16.19 5.79
N LYS A 348 19.81 -16.38 4.81
CA LYS A 348 21.09 -17.10 5.01
C LYS A 348 22.00 -16.37 6.00
N GLU A 349 22.10 -15.04 5.89
CA GLU A 349 22.88 -14.21 6.82
C GLU A 349 22.37 -14.31 8.26
N LEU A 350 21.05 -14.18 8.45
CA LEU A 350 20.41 -14.31 9.76
C LEU A 350 20.59 -15.72 10.35
N THR A 351 20.43 -16.76 9.53
CA THR A 351 20.64 -18.15 9.95
C THR A 351 22.09 -18.37 10.36
N ARG A 352 23.08 -17.92 9.58
CA ARG A 352 24.51 -18.03 9.94
C ARG A 352 24.80 -17.38 11.29
N LYS A 353 24.28 -16.19 11.56
CA LYS A 353 24.47 -15.48 12.84
C LYS A 353 23.83 -16.21 14.02
N SER A 354 22.68 -16.86 13.82
CA SER A 354 22.03 -17.69 14.84
C SER A 354 22.78 -19.00 15.14
N PHE A 355 23.53 -19.52 14.15
CA PHE A 355 24.34 -20.73 14.25
C PHE A 355 25.78 -20.49 14.72
N ILE A 356 26.20 -19.24 14.95
CA ILE A 356 27.44 -18.95 15.70
C ILE A 356 27.27 -19.60 17.09
N PRO A 357 28.05 -20.64 17.43
CA PRO A 357 27.91 -21.31 18.72
C PRO A 357 28.06 -20.30 19.85
N GLN A 358 27.27 -20.41 20.92
CA GLN A 358 27.38 -19.55 22.11
C GLN A 358 28.83 -19.51 22.68
N PHE A 359 29.66 -20.49 22.33
CA PHE A 359 31.10 -20.53 22.60
C PHE A 359 31.91 -19.40 21.94
N GLU A 360 31.59 -18.96 20.72
CA GLU A 360 32.33 -17.88 20.05
C GLU A 360 31.99 -16.50 20.60
N LYS A 361 30.76 -16.29 21.12
CA LYS A 361 30.42 -15.07 21.87
C LYS A 361 31.32 -14.93 23.11
N HIS A 362 31.59 -16.01 23.83
CA HIS A 362 32.51 -15.98 24.98
C HIS A 362 33.97 -15.71 24.58
N ILE A 363 34.44 -16.26 23.45
CA ILE A 363 35.81 -16.02 22.97
C ILE A 363 35.98 -14.57 22.47
N PHE A 364 34.94 -13.96 21.88
CA PHE A 364 35.00 -12.56 21.45
C PHE A 364 35.04 -11.58 22.64
N PHE A 365 34.25 -11.85 23.70
CA PHE A 365 34.31 -11.07 24.94
C PHE A 365 35.61 -11.29 25.73
N GLN A 366 36.17 -12.49 25.74
CA GLN A 366 37.48 -12.74 26.36
C GLN A 366 38.65 -12.14 25.58
N ARG A 367 38.61 -12.11 24.23
CA ARG A 367 39.65 -11.46 23.43
C ARG A 367 39.62 -9.93 23.53
N ALA A 368 38.46 -9.32 23.78
CA ALA A 368 38.35 -7.89 24.04
C ALA A 368 38.94 -7.53 25.43
N SER A 369 38.62 -8.30 26.48
CA SER A 369 39.17 -8.04 27.82
C SER A 369 40.68 -8.33 27.89
N PHE A 370 41.19 -9.33 27.17
CA PHE A 370 42.63 -9.62 27.12
C PHE A 370 43.44 -8.52 26.41
N LYS A 371 42.84 -7.79 25.45
CA LYS A 371 43.51 -6.66 24.79
C LYS A 371 43.52 -5.41 25.67
N GLU A 372 42.48 -5.17 26.46
CA GLU A 372 42.45 -4.08 27.45
C GLU A 372 43.46 -4.33 28.58
N ASP A 373 43.56 -5.55 29.11
CA ASP A 373 44.53 -5.93 30.15
C ASP A 373 46.00 -5.80 29.70
N ILE A 374 46.28 -6.07 28.42
CA ILE A 374 47.63 -5.90 27.84
C ILE A 374 47.95 -4.43 27.65
N ALA A 375 46.99 -3.63 27.15
CA ALA A 375 47.16 -2.19 26.99
C ALA A 375 47.35 -1.47 28.34
N GLU A 376 46.61 -1.83 29.38
CA GLU A 376 46.78 -1.28 30.74
C GLU A 376 48.14 -1.65 31.35
N LYS A 377 48.61 -2.89 31.15
CA LYS A 377 49.93 -3.33 31.63
C LYS A 377 51.09 -2.66 30.90
N GLU A 378 50.95 -2.34 29.61
CA GLU A 378 51.96 -1.58 28.87
C GLU A 378 51.97 -0.10 29.28
N LEU A 379 50.80 0.50 29.54
CA LEU A 379 50.69 1.88 30.03
C LEU A 379 51.26 2.05 31.45
N MET A 380 51.07 1.05 32.32
CA MET A 380 51.68 1.07 33.66
C MET A 380 53.21 0.92 33.61
N LYS A 381 53.75 0.13 32.67
CA LYS A 381 55.21 0.00 32.48
C LYS A 381 55.84 1.29 31.95
N SER A 382 55.19 2.01 31.03
CA SER A 382 55.71 3.29 30.53
C SER A 382 55.73 4.38 31.60
N ASN A 383 54.75 4.38 32.52
CA ASN A 383 54.69 5.36 33.61
C ASN A 383 55.70 5.11 34.74
N VAL A 384 56.15 3.86 34.93
CA VAL A 384 57.22 3.54 35.91
C VAL A 384 58.60 3.93 35.37
N LEU A 385 58.82 3.84 34.06
CA LEU A 385 60.08 4.25 33.42
C LEU A 385 60.27 5.77 33.35
N ASN A 386 59.20 6.56 33.29
CA ASN A 386 59.28 8.03 33.28
C ASN A 386 59.43 8.68 34.66
N ASN A 387 59.29 7.92 35.77
CA ASN A 387 59.46 8.43 37.14
C ASN A 387 60.83 8.09 37.77
N GLN A 388 61.78 7.60 36.98
CA GLN A 388 63.16 7.34 37.41
C GLN A 388 64.20 8.10 36.56
N SER A 389 63.86 9.30 36.07
CA SER A 389 64.80 10.23 35.42
C SER A 389 64.95 11.50 36.23
#